data_AF-I4Z0Y9-F1
#
_entry.id   AF-I4Z0Y9-F1
#
_cell.length_a   1.000
_cell.length_b   1.000
_cell.length_c   1.000
_cell.angle_alpha   90.00
_cell.angle_beta   90.00
_cell.angle_gamma   90.00
#
_symmetry.space_group_name_H-M   'P 1'
#
loop_
_entity.id
_entity.type
_entity.pdbx_description
1 polymer ?
#
loop_
_entity_poly.entity_id
_entity_poly.type
_entity_poly.pdbx_seq_one_letter_code
_entity_poly.pdbx_strand_id
1 'polypeptide(L)'
;MKSIAKGLLALNVLSCLITAATAWFLGQSSASQLLDIASYVGLAIGALGALMFVGSGSGISGSTGMAASAADQPSRIMNALWMDRTSGISAGALFVLGGLTWIAFAWLLAAITCHLETA
;
A
#
# COMPACT_ATOMS: atom_id res chain seq x y z
N MET A 1 16.75 5.54 1.41
CA MET A 1 16.30 5.56 0.00
C MET A 1 16.11 4.17 -0.62
N LYS A 2 17.13 3.30 -0.70
CA LYS A 2 16.99 1.95 -1.34
C LYS A 2 15.88 1.07 -0.73
N SER A 3 15.65 1.15 0.58
CA SER A 3 14.60 0.38 1.26
C SER A 3 13.19 0.87 0.94
N ILE A 4 13.00 2.20 0.87
CA ILE A 4 11.72 2.85 0.51
C ILE A 4 11.31 2.51 -0.92
N ALA A 5 12.25 2.57 -1.86
CA ALA A 5 11.99 2.22 -3.26
C ALA A 5 11.56 0.75 -3.41
N LYS A 6 12.19 -0.17 -2.67
CA LYS A 6 11.77 -1.58 -2.65
C LYS A 6 10.38 -1.77 -2.06
N GLY A 7 10.05 -1.05 -0.99
CA GLY A 7 8.70 -1.08 -0.39
C GLY A 7 7.62 -0.57 -1.35
N LEU A 8 7.85 0.58 -2.00
CA LEU A 8 6.95 1.12 -3.02
C LEU A 8 6.77 0.18 -4.20
N LEU A 9 7.86 -0.43 -4.69
CA LEU A 9 7.80 -1.39 -5.78
C LEU A 9 6.96 -2.62 -5.39
N ALA A 10 7.20 -3.18 -4.20
CA ALA A 10 6.42 -4.31 -3.71
C ALA A 10 4.92 -3.97 -3.58
N LEU A 11 4.59 -2.78 -3.07
CA LEU A 11 3.21 -2.32 -2.94
C LEU A 11 2.51 -2.13 -4.29
N ASN A 12 3.21 -1.56 -5.28
CA ASN A 12 2.66 -1.39 -6.62
C ASN A 12 2.47 -2.74 -7.35
N VAL A 13 3.42 -3.67 -7.21
CA VAL A 13 3.27 -5.04 -7.75
C VAL A 13 2.08 -5.74 -7.11
N LEU A 14 1.93 -5.63 -5.79
CA LEU A 14 0.79 -6.21 -5.08
C LEU A 14 -0.53 -5.57 -5.53
N SER A 15 -0.57 -4.25 -5.70
CA SER A 15 -1.76 -3.52 -6.18
C SER A 15 -2.16 -3.98 -7.58
N CYS A 16 -1.19 -4.24 -8.45
CA CYS A 16 -1.41 -4.80 -9.78
C CYS A 16 -2.04 -6.19 -9.71
N LEU A 17 -1.49 -7.08 -8.89
CA LEU A 17 -2.01 -8.44 -8.71
C LEU A 17 -3.44 -8.43 -8.15
N ILE A 18 -3.72 -7.57 -7.17
CA ILE A 18 -5.07 -7.43 -6.60
C ILE A 18 -6.04 -6.91 -7.65
N THR A 19 -5.65 -5.88 -8.41
CA THR A 19 -6.49 -5.33 -9.48
C THR A 19 -6.81 -6.40 -10.52
N ALA A 20 -5.81 -7.16 -10.96
CA ALA A 20 -6.00 -8.26 -11.92
C ALA A 20 -6.89 -9.39 -11.36
N ALA A 21 -6.69 -9.78 -10.11
CA ALA A 21 -7.51 -10.80 -9.46
C ALA A 21 -8.96 -10.35 -9.29
N THR A 22 -9.19 -9.10 -8.88
CA THR A 22 -10.53 -8.53 -8.74
C THR A 22 -11.23 -8.41 -10.09
N ALA A 23 -10.52 -7.97 -11.13
CA ALA A 23 -11.05 -7.91 -12.48
C ALA A 23 -11.45 -9.29 -13.01
N TRP A 24 -10.58 -10.29 -12.81
CA TRP A 24 -10.88 -11.68 -13.19
C TRP A 24 -12.10 -12.24 -12.45
N PHE A 25 -12.19 -12.00 -11.14
CA PHE A 25 -13.32 -12.45 -10.33
C PHE A 25 -14.65 -11.79 -10.72
N LEU A 26 -14.62 -10.51 -11.07
CA LEU A 26 -15.80 -9.76 -11.50
C LEU A 26 -16.11 -9.93 -13.00
N GLY A 27 -15.30 -10.68 -13.74
CA GLY A 27 -15.45 -10.84 -15.20
C GLY A 27 -15.28 -9.53 -15.96
N GLN A 28 -14.58 -8.55 -15.39
CA GLN A 28 -14.39 -7.24 -15.98
C GLN A 28 -13.14 -7.21 -16.85
N SER A 29 -13.29 -6.79 -18.10
CA SER A 29 -12.22 -6.80 -19.11
C SER A 29 -12.07 -5.48 -19.86
N SER A 30 -12.99 -4.53 -19.68
CA SER A 30 -12.90 -3.24 -20.35
C SER A 30 -11.89 -2.32 -19.64
N ALA A 31 -11.22 -1.46 -20.40
CA ALA A 31 -10.22 -0.53 -19.87
C ALA A 31 -10.80 0.41 -18.79
N SER A 32 -12.04 0.89 -19.01
CA SER A 32 -12.77 1.72 -18.02
C SER A 32 -13.03 0.99 -16.70
N GLN A 33 -13.46 -0.25 -16.76
CA GLN A 33 -13.71 -1.10 -15.60
C GLN A 33 -12.44 -1.43 -14.83
N LEU A 34 -11.35 -1.73 -15.55
CA LEU A 34 -10.03 -1.96 -14.93
C LEU A 34 -9.51 -0.71 -14.22
N LEU A 35 -9.74 0.48 -14.78
CA LEU A 35 -9.36 1.75 -14.15
C LEU A 35 -10.14 2.02 -12.86
N ASP A 36 -11.45 1.73 -12.85
CA ASP A 36 -12.28 1.86 -11.66
C ASP A 36 -11.80 0.92 -10.55
N ILE A 37 -11.56 -0.35 -10.87
CA ILE A 37 -11.02 -1.33 -9.91
C ILE A 37 -9.64 -0.87 -9.40
N ALA A 38 -8.74 -0.44 -10.28
CA ALA A 38 -7.42 0.04 -9.89
C ALA A 38 -7.49 1.25 -8.95
N SER A 39 -8.44 2.15 -9.19
CA SER A 39 -8.71 3.31 -8.34
C SER A 39 -9.21 2.91 -6.96
N TYR A 40 -10.15 1.95 -6.88
CA TYR A 40 -10.61 1.41 -5.59
C TYR A 40 -9.51 0.71 -4.81
N VAL A 41 -8.67 -0.09 -5.48
CA VAL A 41 -7.52 -0.75 -4.86
C VAL A 41 -6.52 0.27 -4.32
N GLY A 42 -6.19 1.29 -5.11
CA GLY A 42 -5.30 2.37 -4.69
C GLY A 42 -5.84 3.16 -3.50
N LEU A 43 -7.14 3.49 -3.51
CA LEU A 43 -7.82 4.16 -2.40
C LEU A 43 -7.86 3.28 -1.14
N ALA A 44 -8.14 1.99 -1.27
CA ALA A 44 -8.17 1.06 -0.14
C ALA A 44 -6.78 0.93 0.51
N ILE A 45 -5.72 0.79 -0.29
CA ILE A 45 -4.33 0.74 0.20
C ILE A 45 -3.94 2.07 0.85
N GLY A 46 -4.29 3.19 0.23
CA GLY A 46 -4.03 4.51 0.79
C GLY A 46 -4.77 4.75 2.12
N ALA A 47 -6.05 4.36 2.19
CA ALA A 47 -6.87 4.46 3.39
C ALA A 47 -6.35 3.56 4.52
N LEU A 48 -5.95 2.32 4.21
CA LEU A 48 -5.27 1.43 5.17
C LEU A 48 -3.99 2.07 5.69
N GLY A 49 -3.17 2.66 4.82
CA GLY A 49 -1.98 3.39 5.22
C GLY A 49 -2.28 4.57 6.14
N ALA A 50 -3.32 5.35 5.84
CA ALA A 50 -3.77 6.46 6.67
C ALA A 50 -4.27 6.00 8.05
N LEU A 51 -5.04 4.90 8.11
CA LEU A 51 -5.51 4.31 9.36
C LEU A 51 -4.34 3.77 10.21
N MET A 52 -3.36 3.12 9.60
CA MET A 52 -2.15 2.65 10.29
C MET A 52 -1.31 3.83 10.81
N PHE A 53 -1.20 4.90 10.02
CA PHE A 53 -0.49 6.11 10.39
C PHE A 53 -1.16 6.81 11.58
N VAL A 54 -2.48 7.07 11.50
CA VAL A 54 -3.25 7.71 12.58
C VAL A 54 -3.30 6.82 13.82
N GLY A 55 -3.54 5.51 13.66
CA GLY A 55 -3.59 4.54 14.76
C GLY A 55 -2.28 4.39 15.51
N SER A 56 -1.14 4.58 14.83
CA SER A 56 0.19 4.61 15.49
C SER A 56 0.40 5.82 16.41
N GLY A 57 -0.32 6.93 16.18
CA GLY A 57 -0.25 8.15 17.00
C GLY A 57 -1.25 8.20 18.15
N SER A 58 -2.35 7.43 18.09
CA SER A 58 -3.48 7.52 19.03
C SER A 58 -3.61 6.34 20.02
N GLY A 59 -2.66 5.40 20.02
CA GLY A 59 -2.73 4.19 20.84
C GLY A 59 -2.37 4.40 22.32
N ILE A 60 -3.36 4.73 23.16
CA ILE A 60 -3.26 4.77 24.64
C ILE A 60 -3.06 3.36 25.27
N SER A 61 -3.13 2.26 24.48
CA SER A 61 -2.98 0.88 24.98
C SER A 61 -2.20 -0.07 24.03
N GLY A 62 -1.25 0.44 23.26
CA GLY A 62 -0.47 -0.40 22.32
C GLY A 62 0.57 -1.33 22.96
N SER A 63 0.85 -1.21 24.26
CA SER A 63 1.96 -1.94 24.90
C SER A 63 1.57 -3.28 25.53
N THR A 64 0.32 -3.53 25.90
CA THR A 64 -0.02 -4.73 26.69
C THR A 64 -0.18 -6.01 25.85
N GLY A 65 -0.70 -5.90 24.63
CA GLY A 65 -0.84 -7.06 23.72
C GLY A 65 0.44 -7.42 22.95
N MET A 66 1.24 -6.42 22.57
CA MET A 66 2.53 -6.64 21.92
C MET A 66 3.65 -7.02 22.91
N ALA A 67 3.58 -6.60 24.18
CA ALA A 67 4.56 -7.02 25.20
C ALA A 67 4.48 -8.53 25.49
N ALA A 68 3.30 -9.13 25.42
CA ALA A 68 3.13 -10.57 25.63
C ALA A 68 3.79 -11.42 24.52
N SER A 69 3.73 -10.98 23.24
CA SER A 69 4.43 -11.64 22.13
C SER A 69 5.90 -11.22 21.97
N ALA A 70 6.29 -10.04 22.46
CA ALA A 70 7.69 -9.59 22.49
C ALA A 70 8.52 -10.25 23.60
N ALA A 71 7.88 -10.83 24.62
CA ALA A 71 8.56 -11.62 25.64
C ALA A 71 9.21 -12.90 25.06
N ASP A 72 8.60 -13.52 24.04
CA ASP A 72 9.09 -14.76 23.44
C ASP A 72 10.16 -14.56 22.35
N GLN A 73 10.20 -13.40 21.69
CA GLN A 73 11.24 -13.06 20.69
C GLN A 73 11.63 -11.57 20.71
N PRO A 74 12.32 -11.10 21.76
CA PRO A 74 12.62 -9.68 21.96
C PRO A 74 13.51 -9.07 20.86
N SER A 75 14.38 -9.85 20.21
CA SER A 75 15.33 -9.32 19.22
C SER A 75 14.68 -8.93 17.88
N ARG A 76 13.62 -9.63 17.44
CA ARG A 76 12.97 -9.36 16.13
C ARG A 76 12.00 -8.20 16.19
N ILE A 77 11.19 -8.12 17.25
CA ILE A 77 10.21 -7.04 17.44
C ILE A 77 10.92 -5.72 17.76
N MET A 78 11.99 -5.77 18.56
CA MET A 78 12.78 -4.58 18.87
C MET A 78 13.51 -4.04 17.64
N ASN A 79 13.95 -4.90 16.71
CA ASN A 79 14.53 -4.47 15.43
C ASN A 79 13.47 -3.88 14.48
N ALA A 80 12.25 -4.42 14.46
CA ALA A 80 11.14 -3.84 13.68
C ALA A 80 10.75 -2.45 14.21
N LEU A 81 10.62 -2.29 15.53
CA LEU A 81 10.36 -0.99 16.19
C LEU A 81 11.53 -0.02 16.01
N TRP A 82 12.78 -0.49 16.08
CA TRP A 82 13.96 0.33 15.83
C TRP A 82 14.10 0.73 14.37
N MET A 83 13.81 -0.14 13.41
CA MET A 83 13.78 0.21 11.98
C MET A 83 12.66 1.21 11.67
N ASP A 84 11.50 1.10 12.31
CA ASP A 84 10.40 2.06 12.17
C ASP A 84 10.78 3.44 12.75
N ARG A 85 11.53 3.47 13.87
CA ARG A 85 12.11 4.71 14.45
C ARG A 85 13.29 5.29 13.67
N THR A 86 14.18 4.46 13.11
CA THR A 86 15.43 4.90 12.47
C THR A 86 15.30 5.17 10.97
N SER A 87 14.24 4.68 10.31
CA SER A 87 14.01 4.91 8.88
C SER A 87 13.21 6.18 8.57
N GLY A 88 12.69 6.88 9.60
CA GLY A 88 12.05 8.20 9.48
C GLY A 88 10.74 8.24 8.68
N ILE A 89 10.25 7.09 8.20
CA ILE A 89 9.01 6.96 7.44
C ILE A 89 8.19 5.85 8.05
N SER A 90 7.10 6.21 8.73
CA SER A 90 6.11 5.27 9.26
C SER A 90 5.65 4.32 8.15
N ALA A 91 5.54 3.03 8.44
CA ALA A 91 4.95 2.05 7.52
C ALA A 91 3.60 2.51 6.94
N GLY A 92 2.78 3.22 7.71
CA GLY A 92 1.53 3.82 7.22
C GLY A 92 1.75 4.84 6.09
N ALA A 93 2.80 5.66 6.16
CA ALA A 93 3.14 6.62 5.11
C ALA A 93 3.61 5.92 3.82
N LEU A 94 4.28 4.76 3.92
CA LEU A 94 4.62 3.95 2.75
C LEU A 94 3.38 3.42 2.03
N PHE A 95 2.35 3.01 2.77
CA PHE A 95 1.08 2.57 2.19
C PHE A 95 0.29 3.72 1.56
N VAL A 96 0.27 4.90 2.18
CA VAL A 96 -0.33 6.11 1.60
C VAL A 96 0.37 6.47 0.28
N LEU A 97 1.70 6.56 0.30
CA LEU A 97 2.49 6.84 -0.90
C LEU A 97 2.30 5.74 -1.95
N GLY A 98 2.28 4.47 -1.54
CA GLY A 98 2.01 3.33 -2.41
C GLY A 98 0.67 3.44 -3.13
N GLY A 99 -0.41 3.70 -2.40
CA GLY A 99 -1.75 3.90 -2.96
C GLY A 99 -1.81 5.08 -3.94
N LEU A 100 -1.23 6.23 -3.56
CA LEU A 100 -1.17 7.40 -4.44
C LEU A 100 -0.34 7.13 -5.72
N THR A 101 0.80 6.46 -5.58
CA THR A 101 1.62 6.08 -6.75
C THR A 101 0.88 5.12 -7.67
N TRP A 102 0.14 4.16 -7.13
CA TRP A 102 -0.63 3.22 -7.92
C TRP A 102 -1.75 3.93 -8.69
N ILE A 103 -2.49 4.83 -8.05
CA ILE A 103 -3.53 5.65 -8.71
C ILE A 103 -2.91 6.46 -9.85
N ALA A 104 -1.78 7.12 -9.60
CA ALA A 104 -1.09 7.90 -10.64
C ALA A 104 -0.66 7.03 -11.82
N PHE A 105 -0.13 5.82 -11.57
CA PHE A 105 0.22 4.87 -12.61
C PHE A 105 -1.00 4.38 -13.39
N ALA A 106 -2.10 4.03 -12.72
CA ALA A 106 -3.32 3.55 -13.36
C ALA A 106 -3.93 4.62 -14.29
N TRP A 107 -3.97 5.87 -13.84
CA TRP A 107 -4.44 7.00 -14.64
C TRP A 107 -3.52 7.32 -15.82
N LEU A 108 -2.20 7.27 -15.62
CA LEU A 108 -1.24 7.45 -16.71
C LEU A 108 -1.41 6.35 -17.77
N LEU A 109 -1.58 5.10 -17.35
CA LEU A 109 -1.79 3.97 -18.26
C LEU A 109 -3.07 4.17 -19.08
N ALA A 110 -4.16 4.60 -18.45
CA ALA A 110 -5.43 4.87 -19.12
C ALA A 110 -5.34 6.02 -20.14
N ALA A 111 -4.61 7.09 -19.81
CA ALA A 111 -4.38 8.20 -20.74
C ALA A 111 -3.59 7.77 -21.97
N ILE A 112 -2.57 6.91 -21.79
CA ILE A 112 -1.78 6.37 -22.90
C ILE A 112 -2.64 5.45 -23.79
N THR A 113 -3.46 4.56 -23.19
CA THR A 113 -4.33 3.68 -23.97
C THR A 113 -5.38 4.45 -24.77
N CYS A 114 -5.96 5.51 -24.20
CA CYS A 114 -6.91 6.36 -24.91
C CYS A 114 -6.26 7.09 -26.11
N HIS A 115 -5.03 7.56 -25.96
CA HIS A 115 -4.29 8.18 -27.06
C HIS A 115 -3.92 7.21 -28.19
N LEU A 116 -3.66 5.94 -27.88
CA LEU A 116 -3.34 4.92 -28.89
C LEU A 116 -4.56 4.48 -29.72
N GLU A 117 -5.77 4.60 -29.18
CA GLU A 117 -7.01 4.29 -29.90
C GLU A 117 -7.45 5.41 -30.86
N THR A 118 -6.89 6.62 -30.72
CA THR A 118 -7.26 7.81 -31.50
C THR A 118 -6.25 8.19 -32.59
N ALA A 119 -5.13 7.47 -32.68
CA ALA A 119 -4.06 7.68 -33.67
C ALA A 119 -4.11 6.63 -34.79
#